data_AF-A0A9D2GRH6-F1
#
_entry.id   AF-A0A9D2GRH6-F1
#
_cell.length_a   1.000
_cell.length_b   1.000
_cell.length_c   1.000
_cell.angle_alpha   90.00
_cell.angle_beta   90.00
_cell.angle_gamma   90.00
#
_symmetry.space_group_name_H-M   'P 1'
#
loop_
_entity.id
_entity.type
_entity.pdbx_description
1 polymer ?
#
loop_
_entity_poly.entity_id
_entity_poly.type
_entity_poly.pdbx_seq_one_letter_code
_entity_poly.pdbx_strand_id
1 'polypeptide(L)'
;MKKDWCTITPSSGESGVTAVEFSGGVHYGRYPRSEQVLFKASGDTGNAQVVVTVNQQAKEECIEIVGVSGQSVPAEGGNVQIQGLTNISELYFMLADTISIPENATSQGILALNAVVGYSIPSQTFLRMDDSSEVLATLVGTDTNWYKVSFPDDPGQDTGIQFGISFSVPVNPTAGQRNCCVVLRNADATLYGWTAVSQLPSAVAAISASPQSVTLTNLGAGKVVRVISNEDWEAE
;
A
#
# COMPACT_ATOMS: atom_id res chain seq x y z
N MET A 1 -0.18 -24.10 -27.34
CA MET A 1 0.04 -22.79 -27.99
C MET A 1 0.86 -21.99 -27.02
N LYS A 2 2.03 -21.48 -27.45
CA LYS A 2 2.95 -20.69 -26.62
C LYS A 2 2.20 -19.57 -25.89
N LYS A 3 2.32 -19.52 -24.56
CA LYS A 3 1.75 -18.45 -23.72
C LYS A 3 2.58 -17.17 -23.83
N ASP A 4 1.90 -16.02 -23.74
CA ASP A 4 2.52 -14.68 -23.89
C ASP A 4 3.61 -14.39 -22.85
N TRP A 5 3.59 -15.06 -21.69
CA TRP A 5 4.59 -14.87 -20.66
C TRP A 5 5.93 -15.56 -20.98
N CYS A 6 5.97 -16.54 -21.88
CA CYS A 6 7.17 -17.30 -22.22
C CYS A 6 7.68 -16.90 -23.61
N THR A 7 8.89 -16.36 -23.70
CA THR A 7 9.56 -16.02 -24.96
C THR A 7 10.59 -17.09 -25.32
N ILE A 8 10.74 -17.35 -26.61
CA ILE A 8 11.61 -18.40 -27.16
C ILE A 8 12.38 -17.79 -28.32
N THR A 9 13.71 -17.86 -28.27
CA THR A 9 14.59 -17.27 -29.27
C THR A 9 15.77 -18.20 -29.57
N PRO A 10 16.06 -18.55 -30.84
CA PRO A 10 15.23 -18.31 -32.01
C PRO A 10 13.98 -19.20 -32.03
N SER A 11 12.94 -18.81 -32.79
CA SER A 11 11.71 -19.61 -32.96
C SER A 11 11.82 -20.73 -34.00
N SER A 12 12.98 -20.85 -34.65
CA SER A 12 13.30 -21.87 -35.64
C SER A 12 14.83 -22.08 -35.70
N GLY A 13 15.27 -23.23 -36.21
CA GLY A 13 16.68 -23.54 -36.44
C GLY A 13 16.88 -24.38 -37.69
N GLU A 14 18.14 -24.60 -38.05
CA GLU A 14 18.55 -25.44 -39.17
C GLU A 14 18.91 -26.86 -38.71
N SER A 15 19.14 -27.77 -39.67
CA SER A 15 19.63 -29.13 -39.37
C SER A 15 20.97 -29.07 -38.63
N GLY A 16 21.06 -29.78 -37.50
CA GLY A 16 22.23 -29.77 -36.64
C GLY A 16 21.89 -29.38 -35.21
N VAL A 17 22.82 -28.72 -34.52
CA VAL A 17 22.64 -28.24 -33.14
C VAL A 17 22.33 -26.75 -33.18
N THR A 18 21.13 -26.38 -32.72
CA THR A 18 20.74 -24.98 -32.50
C THR A 18 20.49 -24.76 -31.02
N ALA A 19 21.13 -23.75 -30.42
CA ALA A 19 20.81 -23.32 -29.07
C ALA A 19 19.49 -22.54 -29.09
N VAL A 20 18.58 -22.86 -28.16
CA VAL A 20 17.30 -22.17 -27.99
C VAL A 20 17.24 -21.61 -26.58
N GLU A 21 17.02 -20.31 -26.48
CA GLU A 21 16.87 -19.60 -25.22
C GLU A 21 15.39 -19.44 -24.87
N PHE A 22 15.07 -19.68 -23.60
CA PHE A 22 13.77 -19.41 -23.02
C PHE A 22 13.91 -18.26 -22.02
N SER A 23 13.04 -17.27 -22.14
CA SER A 23 12.90 -16.20 -21.16
C SER A 23 11.44 -16.03 -20.78
N GLY A 24 11.17 -15.38 -19.65
CA GLY A 24 9.80 -15.18 -19.19
C GLY A 24 9.58 -13.82 -18.54
N GLY A 25 8.37 -13.28 -18.69
CA GLY A 25 7.94 -12.10 -17.94
C GLY A 25 7.88 -12.38 -16.43
N VAL A 26 7.93 -11.33 -15.61
CA VAL A 26 7.82 -11.45 -14.16
C VAL A 26 6.52 -12.16 -13.79
N HIS A 27 6.60 -13.09 -12.82
CA HIS A 27 5.44 -13.77 -12.25
C HIS A 27 5.24 -13.27 -10.83
N TYR A 28 4.02 -12.81 -10.54
CA TYR A 28 3.66 -12.31 -9.21
C TYR A 28 2.74 -13.26 -8.44
N GLY A 29 2.24 -14.33 -9.06
CA GLY A 29 1.36 -15.30 -8.39
C GLY A 29 2.10 -16.16 -7.36
N ARG A 30 1.38 -16.52 -6.29
CA ARG A 30 1.87 -17.43 -5.23
C ARG A 30 1.96 -18.89 -5.66
N TYR A 31 1.33 -19.27 -6.77
CA TYR A 31 1.44 -20.60 -7.36
C TYR A 31 2.35 -20.62 -8.57
N PRO A 32 3.16 -21.68 -8.75
CA PRO A 32 4.02 -21.79 -9.92
C PRO A 32 3.18 -21.96 -11.19
N ARG A 33 3.71 -21.52 -12.33
CA ARG A 33 3.07 -21.69 -13.63
C ARG A 33 3.97 -22.47 -14.59
N SER A 34 3.34 -23.22 -15.48
CA SER A 34 4.03 -24.08 -16.45
C SER A 34 3.46 -23.89 -17.85
N GLU A 35 4.32 -24.05 -18.85
CA GLU A 35 3.95 -24.05 -20.27
C GLU A 35 4.66 -25.20 -21.00
N GLN A 36 3.96 -25.81 -21.95
CA GLN A 36 4.53 -26.84 -22.83
C GLN A 36 4.82 -26.27 -24.20
N VAL A 37 6.09 -26.29 -24.58
CA VAL A 37 6.58 -25.83 -25.87
C VAL A 37 6.85 -27.03 -26.76
N LEU A 38 6.10 -27.12 -27.87
CA LEU A 38 6.26 -28.16 -28.87
C LEU A 38 7.26 -27.73 -29.94
N PHE A 39 8.35 -28.47 -30.09
CA PHE A 39 9.26 -28.38 -31.23
C PHE A 39 8.88 -29.47 -32.22
N LYS A 40 8.68 -29.10 -33.49
CA LYS A 40 8.35 -30.03 -34.57
C LYS A 40 9.33 -29.83 -35.72
N ALA A 41 9.88 -30.93 -36.24
CA ALA A 41 10.68 -30.87 -37.47
C ALA A 41 9.77 -30.49 -38.67
N SER A 42 10.20 -29.51 -39.47
CA SER A 42 9.37 -28.91 -40.52
C SER A 42 8.89 -29.89 -41.60
N GLY A 43 9.66 -30.95 -41.88
CA GLY A 43 9.31 -31.99 -42.86
C GLY A 43 8.57 -33.21 -42.28
N ASP A 44 8.20 -33.19 -41.00
CA ASP A 44 7.67 -34.37 -40.31
C ASP A 44 6.18 -34.63 -40.56
N THR A 45 5.85 -35.91 -40.74
CA THR A 45 4.49 -36.45 -40.94
C THR A 45 3.80 -36.91 -39.66
N GLY A 46 4.44 -36.76 -38.48
CA GLY A 46 3.75 -36.81 -37.18
C GLY A 46 4.54 -37.34 -35.98
N ASN A 47 5.79 -37.79 -36.15
CA ASN A 47 6.53 -38.51 -35.12
C ASN A 47 7.80 -37.80 -34.62
N ALA A 48 8.31 -36.79 -35.33
CA ALA A 48 9.51 -36.05 -34.98
C ALA A 48 9.16 -34.73 -34.28
N GLN A 49 8.64 -34.87 -33.06
CA GLN A 49 8.33 -33.75 -32.18
C GLN A 49 8.85 -34.00 -30.76
N VAL A 50 9.25 -32.92 -30.09
CA VAL A 50 9.65 -32.95 -28.68
C VAL A 50 8.93 -31.83 -27.92
N VAL A 51 8.48 -32.15 -26.72
CA VAL A 51 7.87 -31.19 -25.81
C VAL A 51 8.89 -30.81 -24.75
N VAL A 52 9.15 -29.51 -24.63
CA VAL A 52 9.91 -28.93 -23.52
C VAL A 52 8.92 -28.29 -22.56
N THR A 53 8.97 -28.67 -21.29
CA THR A 53 8.15 -28.04 -20.24
C THR A 53 8.95 -26.91 -19.60
N VAL A 54 8.43 -25.69 -19.70
CA VAL A 54 8.98 -24.49 -19.08
C VAL A 54 8.23 -24.25 -17.78
N ASN A 55 8.94 -24.28 -16.65
CA ASN A 55 8.36 -24.05 -15.33
C ASN A 55 8.90 -22.72 -14.77
N GLN A 56 7.99 -21.83 -14.37
CA GLN A 56 8.32 -20.62 -13.64
C GLN A 56 7.86 -20.75 -12.20
N GLN A 57 8.78 -20.52 -11.26
CA GLN A 57 8.52 -20.62 -9.83
C GLN A 57 7.49 -19.58 -9.38
N ALA A 58 6.81 -19.89 -8.27
CA ALA A 58 5.97 -18.96 -7.55
C ALA A 58 6.78 -17.75 -7.03
N LYS A 59 6.08 -16.63 -6.82
CA LYS A 59 6.58 -15.53 -6.00
C LYS A 59 6.09 -15.74 -4.57
N GLU A 60 6.96 -15.52 -3.58
CA GLU A 60 6.54 -15.45 -2.18
C GLU A 60 5.51 -14.33 -1.96
N GLU A 61 4.79 -14.39 -0.84
CA GLU A 61 3.87 -13.31 -0.46
C GLU A 61 4.59 -11.96 -0.45
N CYS A 62 3.99 -10.95 -1.08
CA CYS A 62 4.59 -9.64 -1.21
C CYS A 62 3.59 -8.51 -0.98
N ILE A 63 4.08 -7.43 -0.37
CA ILE A 63 3.43 -6.11 -0.33
C ILE A 63 4.48 -5.12 -0.82
N GLU A 64 4.23 -4.51 -1.97
CA GLU A 64 5.14 -3.55 -2.59
C GLU A 64 4.41 -2.22 -2.76
N ILE A 65 4.98 -1.14 -2.24
CA ILE A 65 4.48 0.22 -2.51
C ILE A 65 5.16 0.72 -3.78
N VAL A 66 4.37 0.99 -4.81
CA VAL A 66 4.89 1.42 -6.13
C VAL A 66 4.86 2.95 -6.27
N GLY A 67 3.99 3.64 -5.53
CA GLY A 67 3.91 5.09 -5.59
C GLY A 67 3.12 5.72 -4.46
N VAL A 68 3.49 6.95 -4.10
CA VAL A 68 2.79 7.75 -3.10
C VAL A 68 2.64 9.18 -3.62
N SER A 69 1.41 9.66 -3.74
CA SER A 69 1.09 11.06 -4.00
C SER A 69 0.65 11.75 -2.71
N GLY A 70 1.02 13.02 -2.55
CA GLY A 70 0.74 13.75 -1.31
C GLY A 70 1.62 13.32 -0.13
N GLN A 71 2.84 12.80 -0.37
CA GLN A 71 3.74 12.39 0.70
C GLN A 71 4.16 13.56 1.62
N SER A 72 4.15 14.80 1.09
CA SER A 72 4.24 16.04 1.85
C SER A 72 2.98 16.86 1.61
N VAL A 73 2.08 16.85 2.59
CA VAL A 73 0.78 17.52 2.54
C VAL A 73 0.92 18.97 3.02
N PRO A 74 0.33 19.95 2.33
CA PRO A 74 0.26 21.33 2.82
C PRO A 74 -0.45 21.46 4.17
N ALA A 75 -0.23 22.60 4.84
CA ALA A 75 -0.89 22.90 6.11
C ALA A 75 -2.41 23.02 5.96
N GLU A 76 -2.90 23.40 4.79
CA GLU A 76 -4.33 23.48 4.44
C GLU A 76 -5.00 22.09 4.36
N GLY A 77 -4.22 21.02 4.47
CA GLY A 77 -4.68 19.66 4.25
C GLY A 77 -4.60 19.28 2.77
N GLY A 78 -5.13 18.10 2.45
CA GLY A 78 -5.07 17.57 1.10
C GLY A 78 -5.39 16.08 1.04
N ASN A 79 -5.22 15.49 -0.13
CA ASN A 79 -5.44 14.06 -0.32
C ASN A 79 -4.11 13.34 -0.50
N VAL A 80 -3.98 12.18 0.13
CA VAL A 80 -2.88 11.25 -0.06
C VAL A 80 -3.39 10.06 -0.83
N GLN A 81 -2.63 9.62 -1.83
CA GLN A 81 -2.88 8.33 -2.48
C GLN A 81 -1.63 7.46 -2.46
N ILE A 82 -1.81 6.19 -2.11
CA ILE A 82 -0.77 5.17 -2.12
C ILE A 82 -1.19 4.13 -3.13
N GLN A 83 -0.27 3.77 -4.02
CA GLN A 83 -0.43 2.71 -4.99
C GLN A 83 0.58 1.60 -4.68
N GLY A 84 0.13 0.36 -4.81
CA GLY A 84 0.94 -0.79 -4.50
C GLY A 84 0.60 -2.01 -5.35
N LEU A 85 1.43 -3.03 -5.22
CA LEU A 85 1.26 -4.35 -5.78
C LEU A 85 1.36 -5.37 -4.65
N THR A 86 0.45 -6.34 -4.62
CA THR A 86 0.50 -7.45 -3.68
C THR A 86 0.08 -8.73 -4.36
N ASN A 87 0.35 -9.87 -3.75
CA ASN A 87 -0.21 -11.13 -4.17
C ASN A 87 -0.85 -11.85 -2.99
N ILE A 88 -1.22 -11.17 -1.89
CA ILE A 88 -1.86 -11.78 -0.71
C ILE A 88 -3.39 -11.79 -0.84
N SER A 89 -4.06 -12.68 -0.11
CA SER A 89 -5.53 -12.82 -0.14
C SER A 89 -6.25 -11.79 0.74
N GLU A 90 -5.57 -11.28 1.77
CA GLU A 90 -6.09 -10.25 2.68
C GLU A 90 -5.01 -9.22 3.00
N LEU A 91 -5.33 -7.94 2.77
CA LEU A 91 -4.47 -6.80 3.07
C LEU A 91 -5.08 -6.02 4.24
N TYR A 92 -4.27 -5.74 5.25
CA TYR A 92 -4.66 -4.89 6.37
C TYR A 92 -3.85 -3.62 6.30
N PHE A 93 -4.48 -2.47 6.53
CA PHE A 93 -3.75 -1.21 6.65
C PHE A 93 -4.21 -0.35 7.82
N MET A 94 -3.34 0.50 8.34
CA MET A 94 -3.68 1.48 9.37
C MET A 94 -2.92 2.79 9.17
N LEU A 95 -3.47 3.86 9.74
CA LEU A 95 -2.75 5.12 9.94
C LEU A 95 -2.22 5.13 11.36
N ALA A 96 -0.90 5.06 11.53
CA ALA A 96 -0.25 5.04 12.83
C ALA A 96 0.39 6.41 13.14
N ASP A 97 0.24 6.84 14.39
CA ASP A 97 0.85 8.04 14.98
C ASP A 97 2.25 7.75 15.53
N THR A 98 2.55 6.50 15.88
CA THR A 98 3.90 6.01 16.19
C THR A 98 4.04 4.58 15.70
N ILE A 99 5.25 4.22 15.26
CA ILE A 99 5.54 2.87 14.85
C ILE A 99 6.77 2.35 15.61
N SER A 100 6.61 1.18 16.22
CA SER A 100 7.71 0.24 16.49
C SER A 100 7.61 -0.85 15.42
N ILE A 101 8.44 -0.83 14.36
CA ILE A 101 8.46 -1.93 13.37
C ILE A 101 9.39 -3.03 13.92
N PRO A 102 9.01 -4.31 13.83
CA PRO A 102 9.95 -5.41 14.03
C PRO A 102 11.18 -5.28 13.11
N GLU A 103 12.33 -5.80 13.57
CA GLU A 103 13.69 -5.67 13.01
C GLU A 103 13.85 -6.05 11.52
N ASN A 104 12.83 -6.64 10.89
CA ASN A 104 12.84 -7.10 9.50
C ASN A 104 12.35 -6.07 8.46
N ALA A 105 12.00 -4.84 8.86
CA ALA A 105 11.74 -3.76 7.89
C ALA A 105 13.05 -3.10 7.45
N THR A 106 13.31 -3.09 6.14
CA THR A 106 14.56 -2.63 5.51
C THR A 106 14.81 -1.11 5.54
N SER A 107 14.20 -0.37 6.48
CA SER A 107 14.54 1.02 6.74
C SER A 107 14.38 1.36 8.22
N GLN A 108 15.53 1.56 8.86
CA GLN A 108 15.66 2.03 10.24
C GLN A 108 15.06 3.43 10.40
N GLY A 109 14.24 3.63 11.43
CA GLY A 109 13.83 4.96 11.86
C GLY A 109 12.66 4.93 12.83
N ILE A 110 12.94 5.05 14.13
CA ILE A 110 11.92 5.41 15.12
C ILE A 110 11.57 6.89 14.89
N LEU A 111 10.38 7.17 14.38
CA LEU A 111 9.81 8.52 14.37
C LEU A 111 8.89 8.64 15.58
N ALA A 112 9.38 9.25 16.66
CA ALA A 112 8.51 9.69 17.75
C ALA A 112 7.66 10.86 17.24
N LEU A 113 6.34 10.78 17.39
CA LEU A 113 5.46 11.78 16.81
C LEU A 113 4.18 12.00 17.62
N ASN A 114 3.78 13.27 17.72
CA ASN A 114 2.60 13.72 18.44
C ASN A 114 1.30 13.45 17.65
N ALA A 115 0.29 13.01 18.40
CA ALA A 115 -1.06 12.57 18.01
C ALA A 115 -1.66 13.20 16.74
N VAL A 116 -2.35 12.38 15.93
CA VAL A 116 -3.20 12.87 14.85
C VAL A 116 -4.69 12.63 15.14
N VAL A 117 -5.43 13.73 15.33
CA VAL A 117 -6.89 13.75 15.42
C VAL A 117 -7.44 14.22 14.07
N GLY A 118 -8.39 13.47 13.47
CA GLY A 118 -9.30 14.00 12.44
C GLY A 118 -9.18 13.49 10.99
N TYR A 119 -8.50 12.37 10.72
CA TYR A 119 -8.54 11.77 9.36
C TYR A 119 -9.92 11.16 9.07
N SER A 120 -10.49 11.49 7.91
CA SER A 120 -11.67 10.81 7.37
C SER A 120 -11.26 9.94 6.19
N ILE A 121 -11.42 8.63 6.34
CA ILE A 121 -11.39 7.70 5.22
C ILE A 121 -12.82 7.65 4.66
N PRO A 122 -13.10 8.19 3.47
CA PRO A 122 -14.43 8.11 2.89
C PRO A 122 -14.81 6.63 2.71
N SER A 123 -16.09 6.30 2.85
CA SER A 123 -16.63 4.93 2.72
C SER A 123 -16.36 4.25 1.37
N GLN A 124 -15.69 4.94 0.45
CA GLN A 124 -15.34 4.56 -0.92
C GLN A 124 -13.82 4.61 -1.13
N THR A 125 -12.98 4.13 -0.20
CA THR A 125 -11.56 3.92 -0.53
C THR A 125 -11.46 2.72 -1.47
N PHE A 126 -11.35 3.04 -2.77
CA PHE A 126 -11.34 2.10 -3.88
C PHE A 126 -10.04 1.32 -3.96
N LEU A 127 -10.15 -0.01 -3.99
CA LEU A 127 -9.08 -0.90 -4.42
C LEU A 127 -9.44 -1.34 -5.83
N ARG A 128 -8.59 -0.97 -6.80
CA ARG A 128 -8.78 -1.25 -8.23
C ARG A 128 -7.90 -2.44 -8.63
N MET A 129 -8.42 -3.34 -9.44
CA MET A 129 -7.56 -4.07 -10.37
C MET A 129 -7.40 -3.18 -11.60
N ASP A 130 -6.16 -2.85 -11.96
CA ASP A 130 -5.82 -2.11 -13.18
C ASP A 130 -6.53 -0.73 -13.37
N ASP A 131 -6.40 -0.17 -14.58
CA ASP A 131 -7.01 1.11 -15.01
C ASP A 131 -8.55 1.07 -15.09
N SER A 132 -9.19 -0.06 -14.75
CA SER A 132 -10.64 -0.23 -14.77
C SER A 132 -11.34 0.35 -13.54
N SER A 133 -12.59 0.75 -13.74
CA SER A 133 -13.43 1.49 -12.79
C SER A 133 -14.15 0.63 -11.76
N GLU A 134 -13.80 -0.66 -11.61
CA GLU A 134 -14.52 -1.58 -10.73
C GLU A 134 -13.97 -1.60 -9.30
N VAL A 135 -14.89 -1.51 -8.33
CA VAL A 135 -14.62 -1.49 -6.89
C VAL A 135 -14.57 -2.93 -6.40
N LEU A 136 -13.39 -3.46 -6.06
CA LEU A 136 -13.24 -4.90 -5.78
C LEU A 136 -13.07 -5.24 -4.30
N ALA A 137 -13.11 -4.26 -3.41
CA ALA A 137 -13.12 -4.51 -1.98
C ALA A 137 -13.86 -3.41 -1.22
N THR A 138 -14.62 -3.84 -0.21
CA THR A 138 -15.31 -2.96 0.73
C THR A 138 -14.53 -2.97 2.04
N LEU A 139 -14.46 -1.83 2.71
CA LEU A 139 -13.95 -1.77 4.07
C LEU A 139 -14.81 -2.66 4.99
N VAL A 140 -14.27 -3.80 5.43
CA VAL A 140 -15.08 -4.84 6.10
C VAL A 140 -15.28 -4.55 7.60
N GLY A 141 -14.42 -3.71 8.20
CA GLY A 141 -14.52 -3.31 9.61
C GLY A 141 -13.21 -2.78 10.16
N THR A 142 -13.20 -2.50 11.48
CA THR A 142 -12.00 -2.15 12.25
C THR A 142 -11.69 -3.27 13.24
N ASP A 143 -10.60 -4.00 13.04
CA ASP A 143 -10.02 -4.85 14.08
C ASP A 143 -8.90 -4.06 14.72
N THR A 144 -9.06 -3.62 15.97
CA THR A 144 -7.96 -3.05 16.76
C THR A 144 -7.19 -1.93 16.03
N ASN A 145 -7.90 -1.01 15.37
CA ASN A 145 -7.38 0.11 14.54
C ASN A 145 -6.87 -0.24 13.13
N TRP A 146 -7.05 -1.47 12.64
CA TRP A 146 -6.72 -1.86 11.26
C TRP A 146 -7.95 -1.91 10.37
N TYR A 147 -7.78 -1.43 9.14
CA TYR A 147 -8.71 -1.55 8.04
C TYR A 147 -8.40 -2.81 7.25
N LYS A 148 -9.38 -3.72 7.13
CA LYS A 148 -9.24 -4.97 6.38
C LYS A 148 -9.76 -4.83 4.95
N VAL A 149 -8.99 -5.41 4.03
CA VAL A 149 -9.28 -5.61 2.62
C VAL A 149 -9.20 -7.09 2.32
N SER A 150 -10.25 -7.66 1.75
CA SER A 150 -10.24 -9.03 1.22
C SER A 150 -10.36 -8.99 -0.29
N PHE A 151 -9.61 -9.84 -0.98
CA PHE A 151 -9.69 -10.01 -2.43
C PHE A 151 -10.51 -11.28 -2.75
N PRO A 152 -11.78 -11.17 -3.18
CA PRO A 152 -12.59 -12.32 -3.53
C PRO A 152 -11.89 -13.20 -4.57
N ASP A 153 -12.06 -14.52 -4.44
CA ASP A 153 -11.46 -15.54 -5.31
C ASP A 153 -9.93 -15.59 -5.34
N ASP A 154 -9.26 -14.76 -4.52
CA ASP A 154 -7.82 -14.80 -4.29
C ASP A 154 -6.96 -14.82 -5.59
N PRO A 155 -7.10 -13.79 -6.44
CA PRO A 155 -6.35 -13.65 -7.70
C PRO A 155 -4.83 -13.66 -7.51
N GLY A 156 -4.37 -13.38 -6.29
CA GLY A 156 -2.98 -13.48 -5.84
C GLY A 156 -2.35 -14.87 -6.02
N GLN A 157 -3.17 -15.92 -6.16
CA GLN A 157 -2.69 -17.26 -6.50
C GLN A 157 -1.97 -17.29 -7.85
N ASP A 158 -2.56 -16.66 -8.86
CA ASP A 158 -2.10 -16.77 -10.26
C ASP A 158 -1.41 -15.50 -10.78
N THR A 159 -1.71 -14.33 -10.20
CA THR A 159 -1.17 -13.05 -10.66
C THR A 159 -1.01 -12.05 -9.52
N GLY A 160 -0.34 -10.92 -9.80
CA GLY A 160 -0.27 -9.79 -8.88
C GLY A 160 -1.58 -9.00 -8.88
N ILE A 161 -1.87 -8.39 -7.74
CA ILE A 161 -3.03 -7.55 -7.44
C ILE A 161 -2.52 -6.13 -7.23
N GLN A 162 -2.96 -5.20 -8.08
CA GLN A 162 -2.72 -3.78 -7.82
C GLN A 162 -3.68 -3.28 -6.74
N PHE A 163 -3.23 -2.35 -5.90
CA PHE A 163 -4.05 -1.76 -4.85
C PHE A 163 -3.85 -0.25 -4.75
N GLY A 164 -4.90 0.44 -4.32
CA GLY A 164 -4.90 1.87 -4.04
C GLY A 164 -5.45 2.17 -2.65
N ILE A 165 -4.78 3.01 -1.88
CA ILE A 165 -5.28 3.54 -0.61
C ILE A 165 -5.37 5.06 -0.75
N SER A 166 -6.51 5.64 -0.40
CA SER A 166 -6.74 7.09 -0.43
C SER A 166 -7.36 7.56 0.87
N PHE A 167 -6.85 8.67 1.40
CA PHE A 167 -7.40 9.33 2.58
C PHE A 167 -7.16 10.85 2.53
N SER A 168 -8.04 11.59 3.20
CA SER A 168 -7.96 13.05 3.27
C SER A 168 -7.33 13.49 4.58
N VAL A 169 -6.31 14.33 4.48
CA VAL A 169 -5.61 14.96 5.60
C VAL A 169 -6.30 16.29 5.92
N PRO A 170 -6.79 16.49 7.15
CA PRO A 170 -7.40 17.76 7.56
C PRO A 170 -6.33 18.86 7.66
N VAL A 171 -6.74 20.12 7.75
CA VAL A 171 -5.85 21.25 8.04
C VAL A 171 -4.98 20.96 9.28
N ASN A 172 -3.69 21.29 9.20
CA ASN A 172 -2.79 21.35 10.33
C ASN A 172 -2.84 22.75 10.97
N PRO A 173 -3.55 22.94 12.10
CA PRO A 173 -3.53 24.23 12.77
C PRO A 173 -2.23 24.50 13.53
N THR A 174 -1.32 23.53 13.69
CA THR A 174 -0.12 23.64 14.56
C THR A 174 1.13 24.09 13.81
N ALA A 175 2.09 24.71 14.51
CA ALA A 175 3.38 25.13 13.95
C ALA A 175 4.40 24.00 13.91
N GLY A 176 4.03 22.84 14.45
CA GLY A 176 4.77 21.60 14.27
C GLY A 176 4.37 20.91 12.97
N GLN A 177 5.37 20.40 12.25
CA GLN A 177 5.12 19.38 11.23
C GLN A 177 4.47 18.18 11.91
N ARG A 178 3.40 17.66 11.30
CA ARG A 178 2.81 16.37 11.67
C ARG A 178 3.34 15.32 10.72
N ASN A 179 3.49 14.10 11.19
CA ASN A 179 3.74 12.96 10.33
C ASN A 179 2.65 11.92 10.58
N CYS A 180 2.56 10.92 9.74
CA CYS A 180 1.92 9.66 10.05
C CYS A 180 2.59 8.59 9.20
N CYS A 181 2.38 7.34 9.57
CA CYS A 181 2.79 6.24 8.73
C CYS A 181 1.55 5.46 8.30
N VAL A 182 1.50 5.12 7.00
CA VAL A 182 0.57 4.14 6.50
C VAL A 182 1.26 2.79 6.56
N VAL A 183 0.73 1.91 7.40
CA VAL A 183 1.26 0.55 7.57
C VAL A 183 0.35 -0.40 6.86
N LEU A 184 0.94 -1.36 6.16
CA LEU A 184 0.27 -2.46 5.50
C LEU A 184 0.80 -3.77 6.05
N ARG A 185 -0.05 -4.79 6.14
CA ARG A 185 0.35 -6.16 6.50
C ARG A 185 -0.56 -7.22 5.90
N ASN A 186 -0.08 -8.46 5.89
CA ASN A 186 -0.91 -9.64 5.66
C ASN A 186 -1.66 -10.07 6.95
N ALA A 187 -2.57 -11.04 6.83
CA ALA A 187 -3.46 -11.44 7.92
C ALA A 187 -2.75 -11.97 9.16
N ASP A 188 -1.66 -12.71 8.98
CA ASP A 188 -0.87 -13.30 10.07
C ASP A 188 0.21 -12.35 10.62
N ALA A 189 0.32 -11.15 10.05
CA ALA A 189 1.23 -10.11 10.47
C ALA A 189 2.72 -10.53 10.39
N THR A 190 3.07 -11.39 9.43
CA THR A 190 4.45 -11.80 9.12
C THR A 190 5.10 -10.96 8.03
N LEU A 191 4.29 -10.29 7.20
CA LEU A 191 4.72 -9.44 6.10
C LEU A 191 4.21 -8.01 6.29
N TYR A 192 5.07 -7.02 6.07
CA TYR A 192 4.74 -5.61 6.21
C TYR A 192 5.22 -4.78 5.02
N GLY A 193 4.44 -3.76 4.69
CA GLY A 193 4.86 -2.63 3.86
C GLY A 193 4.51 -1.33 4.59
N TRP A 194 5.25 -0.25 4.36
CA TRP A 194 4.92 1.03 4.99
C TRP A 194 5.43 2.22 4.20
N THR A 195 4.77 3.36 4.38
CA THR A 195 5.25 4.66 3.89
C THR A 195 4.92 5.77 4.89
N ALA A 196 5.83 6.74 5.00
CA ALA A 196 5.63 7.93 5.82
C ALA A 196 4.97 9.04 5.00
N VAL A 197 4.04 9.75 5.63
CA VAL A 197 3.39 10.94 5.12
C VAL A 197 3.67 12.07 6.10
N SER A 198 4.17 13.19 5.60
CA SER A 198 4.33 14.41 6.37
C SER A 198 3.23 15.41 6.03
N GLN A 199 2.88 16.24 7.00
CA GLN A 199 2.03 17.39 6.81
C GLN A 199 2.75 18.62 7.36
N LEU A 200 2.94 19.60 6.50
CA LEU A 200 3.65 20.84 6.81
C LEU A 200 2.96 21.61 7.95
N PRO A 201 3.72 22.36 8.76
CA PRO A 201 3.17 23.24 9.78
C PRO A 201 2.39 24.40 9.15
N SER A 202 1.39 24.92 9.87
CA SER A 202 0.77 26.19 9.51
C SER A 202 1.81 27.30 9.56
N ALA A 203 1.90 28.10 8.49
CA ALA A 203 2.66 29.34 8.47
C ALA A 203 1.89 30.54 9.06
N VAL A 204 0.62 30.34 9.44
CA VAL A 204 -0.26 31.38 9.98
C VAL A 204 -0.52 31.09 11.46
N ALA A 205 -0.27 32.08 12.32
CA ALA A 205 -0.58 32.01 13.74
C ALA A 205 -2.10 31.79 13.96
N ALA A 206 -2.45 30.86 14.83
CA ALA A 206 -3.79 30.42 15.15
C ALA A 206 -3.88 30.00 16.62
N ILE A 207 -4.93 30.46 17.30
CA ILE A 207 -5.22 30.12 18.69
C ILE A 207 -6.71 29.85 18.87
N SER A 208 -7.05 28.86 19.70
CA SER A 208 -8.43 28.52 20.05
C SER A 208 -8.50 28.03 21.50
N ALA A 209 -9.68 28.15 22.12
CA ALA A 209 -9.90 27.73 23.50
C ALA A 209 -11.26 27.03 23.66
N SER A 210 -11.30 25.99 24.50
CA SER A 210 -12.55 25.29 24.86
C SER A 210 -12.60 24.93 26.35
N PRO A 211 -13.68 25.27 27.07
CA PRO A 211 -14.81 26.09 26.61
C PRO A 211 -14.41 27.57 26.42
N GLN A 212 -15.14 28.31 25.58
CA GLN A 212 -14.92 29.76 25.36
C GLN A 212 -15.42 30.64 26.51
N SER A 213 -16.11 30.05 27.50
CA SER A 213 -16.47 30.73 28.73
C SER A 213 -16.40 29.77 29.91
N VAL A 214 -15.97 30.29 31.06
CA VAL A 214 -16.02 29.61 32.35
C VAL A 214 -16.65 30.55 33.37
N THR A 215 -17.46 30.00 34.27
CA THR A 215 -18.03 30.77 35.39
C THR A 215 -17.42 30.27 36.69
N LEU A 216 -16.91 31.20 37.49
CA LEU A 216 -16.45 30.94 38.84
C LEU A 216 -17.56 31.29 39.84
N THR A 217 -17.74 30.45 40.85
CA THR A 217 -18.60 30.78 42.00
C THR A 217 -17.90 31.76 42.92
N ASN A 218 -18.63 32.38 43.87
CA ASN A 218 -18.05 33.22 44.92
C ASN A 218 -16.98 32.51 45.79
N LEU A 219 -16.97 31.18 45.82
CA LEU A 219 -15.94 30.36 46.49
C LEU A 219 -14.63 30.20 45.69
N GLY A 220 -14.57 30.65 44.44
CA GLY A 220 -13.32 30.70 43.66
C GLY A 220 -12.72 29.34 43.23
N ALA A 221 -13.52 28.28 43.12
CA ALA A 221 -13.00 26.97 42.70
C ALA A 221 -12.42 27.00 41.27
N GLY A 222 -11.21 26.47 41.08
CA GLY A 222 -10.52 26.45 39.79
C GLY A 222 -11.28 25.72 38.67
N LYS A 223 -11.08 26.19 37.43
CA LYS A 223 -11.62 25.60 36.19
C LYS A 223 -10.49 25.42 35.19
N VAL A 224 -10.66 24.48 34.26
CA VAL A 224 -9.70 24.20 33.19
C VAL A 224 -10.26 24.69 31.87
N VAL A 225 -9.50 25.53 31.17
CA VAL A 225 -9.71 25.87 29.75
C VAL A 225 -8.57 25.23 28.97
N ARG A 226 -8.90 24.48 27.91
CA ARG A 226 -7.90 23.92 27.01
C ARG A 226 -7.62 24.94 25.91
N VAL A 227 -6.41 25.48 25.90
CA VAL A 227 -5.91 26.37 24.84
C VAL A 227 -5.11 25.55 23.84
N ILE A 228 -5.41 25.73 22.56
CA ILE A 228 -4.67 25.14 21.44
C ILE A 228 -4.13 26.32 20.64
N SER A 229 -2.82 26.55 20.73
CA SER A 229 -2.10 27.58 19.98
C SER A 229 -1.03 26.92 19.12
N ASN A 230 -0.66 27.59 18.02
CA ASN A 230 0.50 27.22 17.22
C ASN A 230 1.68 28.17 17.38
N GLU A 231 1.52 29.26 18.10
CA GLU A 231 2.61 30.15 18.50
C GLU A 231 2.66 30.24 20.02
N ASP A 232 3.75 30.79 20.55
CA ASP A 232 3.83 31.21 21.95
C ASP A 232 2.67 32.17 22.26
N TRP A 233 2.05 31.99 23.42
CA TRP A 233 0.89 32.78 23.84
C TRP A 233 1.07 33.26 25.27
N GLU A 234 0.56 34.46 25.54
CA GLU A 234 0.51 35.07 26.87
C GLU A 234 -0.97 35.35 27.22
N ALA A 235 -1.31 35.19 28.50
CA ALA A 235 -2.61 35.62 29.01
C ALA A 235 -2.46 37.05 29.57
N GLU A 236 -3.25 37.98 29.04
CA GLU A 236 -3.31 39.37 29.49
C GLU A 236 -4.47 39.62 30.46
#